data_AF-A0A4Q3VGT1-F1
#
_entry.id   AF-A0A4Q3VGT1-F1
#
_cell.length_a   1.000
_cell.length_b   1.000
_cell.length_c   1.000
_cell.angle_alpha   90.00
_cell.angle_beta   90.00
_cell.angle_gamma   90.00
#
_symmetry.space_group_name_H-M   'P 1'
#
loop_
_entity.id
_entity.type
_entity.pdbx_description
1 polymer ?
#
loop_
_entity_poly.entity_id
_entity_poly.type
_entity_poly.pdbx_seq_one_letter_code
_entity_poly.pdbx_strand_id
1 'polypeptide(L)'
;MRHIALFALSFLLLGPQAHAGITIHFKGSASDGQAFLLLGPQAHAGITIHFKGSASDGQAVERIAEKACALAKSNQWSCEQLSGEDIRKADGITAKFIVENEKSPDLAGAKGVVIRPHEMSEPLYLVFGTSGRIQNFVKTQFAGAEIHIKVVELLEQLKPFFTSLEFEDEGGYAQTKDKQRLAREMEGVDVMIAKIKRDRPDAQGPVKRPDGRILDLVSKK
;
A
#
# COMPACT_ATOMS: atom_id res chain seq x y z
N MET A 1 -20.69 -1.45 -30.26
CA MET A 1 -20.15 -2.62 -30.99
C MET A 1 -18.95 -3.15 -30.24
N ARG A 2 -18.82 -4.47 -30.20
CA ARG A 2 -17.88 -5.25 -29.38
C ARG A 2 -16.41 -4.89 -29.67
N HIS A 3 -15.56 -4.89 -28.64
CA HIS A 3 -14.25 -5.53 -28.73
C HIS A 3 -13.85 -6.13 -27.38
N ILE A 4 -13.78 -7.46 -27.39
CA ILE A 4 -13.11 -8.33 -26.44
C ILE A 4 -11.61 -8.22 -26.74
N ALA A 5 -10.76 -8.08 -25.72
CA ALA A 5 -9.31 -8.24 -25.86
C ALA A 5 -8.84 -9.35 -24.93
N LEU A 6 -8.42 -10.46 -25.55
CA LEU A 6 -7.68 -11.59 -24.97
C LEU A 6 -6.32 -11.10 -24.44
N PHE A 7 -5.91 -11.57 -23.25
CA PHE A 7 -4.52 -11.47 -22.81
C PHE A 7 -3.79 -12.78 -23.13
N ALA A 8 -2.69 -12.70 -23.87
CA ALA A 8 -1.73 -13.78 -24.06
C ALA A 8 -0.58 -13.60 -23.07
N LEU A 9 -0.33 -14.62 -22.25
CA LEU A 9 0.89 -14.76 -21.44
C LEU A 9 1.97 -15.38 -22.34
N SER A 10 3.04 -14.65 -22.62
CA SER A 10 4.25 -15.24 -23.20
C SER A 10 5.28 -15.41 -22.09
N PHE A 11 5.57 -16.67 -21.75
CA PHE A 11 6.74 -17.06 -20.97
C PHE A 11 7.98 -16.99 -21.87
N LEU A 12 8.96 -16.18 -21.49
CA LEU A 12 10.31 -16.26 -22.06
C LEU A 12 11.26 -16.80 -20.98
N LEU A 13 11.74 -18.01 -21.25
CA LEU A 13 12.80 -18.72 -20.53
C LEU A 13 14.13 -17.98 -20.69
N LEU A 14 14.71 -17.48 -19.59
CA LEU A 14 16.13 -17.13 -19.49
C LEU A 14 16.63 -17.34 -18.05
N GLY A 15 17.60 -18.25 -17.90
CA GLY A 15 18.80 -18.17 -17.04
C GLY A 15 18.68 -17.93 -15.51
N PRO A 16 19.51 -18.58 -14.68
CA PRO A 16 19.36 -18.56 -13.24
C PRO A 16 20.02 -17.31 -12.64
N GLN A 17 19.31 -16.18 -12.63
CA GLN A 17 19.36 -15.10 -11.62
C GLN A 17 18.15 -14.19 -11.85
N ALA A 18 16.96 -14.68 -11.50
CA ALA A 18 15.72 -13.95 -11.62
C ALA A 18 15.27 -13.46 -10.23
N HIS A 19 15.50 -12.18 -9.92
CA HIS A 19 14.67 -11.47 -8.95
C HIS A 19 13.42 -11.02 -9.69
N ALA A 20 12.27 -11.57 -9.30
CA ALA A 20 10.98 -11.30 -9.91
C ALA A 20 10.49 -9.89 -9.56
N GLY A 21 10.83 -8.90 -10.38
CA GLY A 21 10.13 -7.62 -10.41
C GLY A 21 8.91 -7.72 -11.31
N ILE A 22 7.70 -7.50 -10.77
CA ILE A 22 6.48 -7.41 -11.56
C ILE A 22 6.40 -6.00 -12.15
N THR A 23 6.67 -5.88 -13.46
CA THR A 23 6.46 -4.62 -14.20
C THR A 23 5.00 -4.51 -14.63
N ILE A 24 4.23 -3.61 -14.00
CA ILE A 24 2.87 -3.26 -14.45
C ILE A 24 2.97 -2.14 -15.48
N HIS A 25 2.77 -2.45 -16.77
CA HIS A 25 2.67 -1.44 -17.82
C HIS A 25 1.24 -0.87 -17.91
N PHE A 26 1.06 0.39 -17.46
CA PHE A 26 -0.14 1.16 -17.79
C PHE A 26 0.03 1.81 -19.16
N LYS A 27 -0.79 1.41 -20.14
CA LYS A 27 -0.87 2.07 -21.45
C LYS A 27 -1.88 3.22 -21.36
N GLY A 28 -1.47 4.36 -20.82
CA GLY A 28 -2.23 5.61 -20.83
C GLY A 28 -1.82 6.48 -22.02
N SER A 29 -2.78 6.98 -22.79
CA SER A 29 -2.52 7.94 -23.88
C SER A 29 -2.04 9.26 -23.32
N ALA A 30 -0.96 9.78 -23.90
CA ALA A 30 -0.36 11.05 -23.56
C ALA A 30 -1.28 12.22 -23.89
N SER A 31 -2.03 12.71 -22.91
CA SER A 31 -2.58 14.06 -22.87
C SER A 31 -2.99 14.37 -21.44
N ASP A 32 -2.00 14.64 -20.59
CA ASP A 32 -2.08 15.54 -19.43
C ASP A 32 -0.76 15.42 -18.65
N GLY A 33 -0.15 16.56 -18.35
CA GLY A 33 1.19 16.69 -17.80
C GLY A 33 1.35 16.18 -16.36
N GLN A 34 1.30 14.87 -16.16
CA GLN A 34 1.79 14.22 -14.94
C GLN A 34 3.22 13.73 -15.18
N ALA A 35 4.19 14.51 -14.72
CA ALA A 35 5.59 14.10 -14.73
C ALA A 35 5.79 12.98 -13.69
N PHE A 36 5.75 11.73 -14.14
CA PHE A 36 6.24 10.59 -13.37
C PHE A 36 7.77 10.57 -13.54
N LEU A 37 8.51 10.86 -12.46
CA LEU A 37 9.96 10.75 -12.48
C LEU A 37 10.33 9.26 -12.43
N LEU A 38 10.81 8.71 -13.55
CA LEU A 38 11.46 7.40 -13.58
C LEU A 38 12.84 7.57 -12.92
N LEU A 39 12.98 7.10 -11.69
CA LEU A 39 14.27 6.99 -11.02
C LEU A 39 14.98 5.71 -11.51
N GLY A 40 16.31 5.75 -11.60
CA GLY A 40 17.14 4.64 -12.08
C GLY A 40 17.00 3.35 -11.24
N PRO A 41 17.65 2.25 -11.64
CA PRO A 41 17.36 0.87 -11.19
C PRO A 41 17.61 0.57 -9.70
N GLN A 42 17.95 1.56 -8.87
CA GLN A 42 18.17 1.39 -7.42
C GLN A 42 17.38 2.38 -6.55
N ALA A 43 16.59 3.28 -7.13
CA ALA A 43 15.81 4.25 -6.36
C ALA A 43 14.32 3.90 -6.47
N HIS A 44 13.86 3.08 -5.52
CA HIS A 44 12.43 2.86 -5.29
C HIS A 44 11.88 4.15 -4.68
N ALA A 45 11.03 4.86 -5.42
CA ALA A 45 10.40 6.08 -4.95
C ALA A 45 9.29 5.74 -3.92
N GLY A 46 9.70 5.35 -2.72
CA GLY A 46 8.86 5.16 -1.56
C GLY A 46 9.30 4.01 -0.66
N ILE A 47 9.00 4.12 0.64
CA ILE A 47 9.04 2.98 1.56
C ILE A 47 7.60 2.63 1.91
N THR A 48 7.12 1.59 1.24
CA THR A 48 5.74 1.11 1.25
C THR A 48 5.70 -0.36 1.64
N ILE A 49 4.64 -0.75 2.34
CA ILE A 49 4.33 -2.16 2.60
C ILE A 49 3.12 -2.52 1.76
N HIS A 50 3.30 -3.39 0.76
CA HIS A 50 2.22 -3.94 -0.06
C HIS A 50 1.78 -5.27 0.51
N PHE A 51 0.48 -5.54 0.55
CA PHE A 51 -0.02 -6.78 1.11
C PHE A 51 -1.25 -7.30 0.39
N LYS A 52 -1.41 -8.62 0.44
CA LYS A 52 -2.58 -9.34 -0.07
C LYS A 52 -2.88 -10.54 0.81
N GLY A 53 -4.14 -10.91 0.88
CA GLY A 53 -4.53 -12.03 1.72
C GLY A 53 -5.95 -12.52 1.49
N SER A 54 -6.31 -13.53 2.27
CA SER A 54 -7.66 -14.10 2.28
C SER A 54 -8.06 -14.53 3.68
N ALA A 55 -9.33 -14.35 4.00
CA ALA A 55 -10.01 -14.89 5.18
C ALA A 55 -10.87 -16.10 4.76
N SER A 56 -11.07 -17.06 5.67
CA SER A 56 -11.85 -18.27 5.38
C SER A 56 -13.34 -17.98 5.19
N ASP A 57 -13.86 -16.99 5.90
CA ASP A 57 -15.28 -16.65 5.98
C ASP A 57 -15.47 -15.26 6.63
N GLY A 58 -16.72 -14.83 6.74
CA GLY A 58 -17.09 -13.54 7.34
C GLY A 58 -16.77 -13.41 8.84
N GLN A 59 -16.71 -14.52 9.59
CA GLN A 59 -16.30 -14.48 11.01
C GLN A 59 -14.78 -14.34 11.14
N ALA A 60 -14.01 -14.93 10.22
CA ALA A 60 -12.58 -14.70 10.15
C ALA A 60 -12.26 -13.23 9.88
N VAL A 61 -13.01 -12.56 9.00
CA VAL A 61 -12.88 -11.10 8.77
C VAL A 61 -13.11 -10.32 10.08
N GLU A 62 -14.12 -10.69 10.87
CA GLU A 62 -14.39 -10.04 12.15
C GLU A 62 -13.26 -10.26 13.17
N ARG A 63 -12.77 -11.50 13.30
CA ARG A 63 -11.62 -11.81 14.17
C ARG A 63 -10.35 -11.04 13.77
N ILE A 64 -10.09 -10.92 12.47
CA ILE A 64 -8.98 -10.12 11.94
C ILE A 64 -9.14 -8.66 12.34
N ALA A 65 -10.32 -8.08 12.11
CA ALA A 65 -10.64 -6.70 12.45
C ALA A 65 -10.48 -6.42 13.95
N GLU A 66 -11.01 -7.29 14.81
CA GLU A 66 -10.89 -7.20 16.27
C GLU A 66 -9.43 -7.26 16.72
N LYS A 67 -8.68 -8.25 16.24
CA LYS A 67 -7.26 -8.40 16.57
C LYS A 67 -6.45 -7.20 16.10
N ALA A 68 -6.70 -6.72 14.89
CA ALA A 68 -6.01 -5.57 14.33
C ALA A 68 -6.27 -4.30 15.14
N CYS A 69 -7.52 -4.04 15.53
CA CYS A 69 -7.85 -2.92 16.41
C CYS A 69 -7.24 -3.07 17.81
N ALA A 70 -7.16 -4.28 18.37
CA ALA A 70 -6.49 -4.49 19.66
C ALA A 70 -4.99 -4.15 19.58
N LEU A 71 -4.31 -4.60 18.51
CA LEU A 71 -2.91 -4.27 18.26
C LEU A 71 -2.69 -2.78 18.02
N ALA A 72 -3.58 -2.13 17.25
CA ALA A 72 -3.56 -0.68 17.05
C ALA A 72 -3.67 0.08 18.38
N LYS A 73 -4.63 -0.29 19.24
CA LYS A 73 -4.81 0.33 20.57
C LYS A 73 -3.59 0.14 21.46
N SER A 74 -2.96 -1.04 21.44
CA SER A 74 -1.72 -1.28 22.21
C SER A 74 -0.56 -0.39 21.77
N ASN A 75 -0.59 0.08 20.51
CA ASN A 75 0.36 1.04 19.96
C ASN A 75 -0.13 2.50 20.04
N GLN A 76 -1.25 2.76 20.72
CA GLN A 76 -1.89 4.09 20.83
C GLN A 76 -2.35 4.66 19.48
N TRP A 77 -2.72 3.79 18.54
CA TRP A 77 -3.23 4.17 17.22
C TRP A 77 -4.76 4.11 17.18
N SER A 78 -5.37 4.94 16.33
CA SER A 78 -6.82 4.85 16.09
C SER A 78 -7.14 3.66 15.18
N CYS A 79 -8.32 3.08 15.41
CA CYS A 79 -8.88 2.00 14.60
C CYS A 79 -10.39 2.19 14.50
N GLU A 80 -10.91 2.21 13.28
CA GLU A 80 -12.32 2.44 12.98
C GLU A 80 -12.84 1.33 12.07
N GLN A 81 -14.10 0.93 12.29
CA GLN A 81 -14.79 0.01 11.38
C GLN A 81 -15.15 0.72 10.09
N LEU A 82 -15.09 -0.02 8.98
CA LEU A 82 -15.41 0.49 7.65
C LEU A 82 -16.19 -0.57 6.87
N SER A 83 -17.26 -0.15 6.19
CA SER A 83 -18.11 -1.06 5.43
C SER A 83 -18.85 -0.35 4.30
N GLY A 84 -19.25 -1.10 3.27
CA GLY A 84 -20.14 -0.55 2.24
C GLY A 84 -19.53 0.63 1.48
N GLU A 85 -20.38 1.58 1.12
CA GLU A 85 -19.97 2.78 0.39
C GLU A 85 -19.09 3.75 1.20
N ASP A 86 -19.01 3.59 2.53
CA ASP A 86 -18.09 4.41 3.33
C ASP A 86 -16.62 4.08 3.01
N ILE A 87 -16.35 2.88 2.50
CA ILE A 87 -15.02 2.50 1.99
C ILE A 87 -14.59 3.45 0.85
N ARG A 88 -15.48 3.69 -0.11
CA ARG A 88 -15.20 4.56 -1.27
C ARG A 88 -14.98 6.01 -0.86
N LYS A 89 -15.72 6.47 0.14
CA LYS A 89 -15.55 7.83 0.70
C LYS A 89 -14.23 7.97 1.46
N ALA A 90 -13.82 6.92 2.17
CA ALA A 90 -12.60 6.91 2.96
C ALA A 90 -11.34 6.77 2.08
N ASP A 91 -11.35 5.87 1.09
CA ASP A 91 -10.22 5.68 0.18
C ASP A 91 -10.66 5.05 -1.16
N GLY A 92 -10.57 5.84 -2.23
CA GLY A 92 -10.92 5.39 -3.58
C GLY A 92 -10.02 4.27 -4.12
N ILE A 93 -8.77 4.16 -3.64
CA ILE A 93 -7.84 3.11 -4.04
C ILE A 93 -8.29 1.76 -3.47
N THR A 94 -8.60 1.70 -2.17
CA THR A 94 -9.16 0.51 -1.50
C THR A 94 -10.43 0.05 -2.20
N ALA A 95 -11.37 0.96 -2.46
CA ALA A 95 -12.60 0.63 -3.19
C ALA A 95 -12.29 0.04 -4.58
N LYS A 96 -11.33 0.62 -5.32
CA LYS A 96 -10.92 0.10 -6.62
C LYS A 96 -10.37 -1.33 -6.55
N PHE A 97 -9.50 -1.64 -5.58
CA PHE A 97 -8.98 -3.00 -5.41
C PHE A 97 -10.07 -4.02 -5.09
N ILE A 98 -11.07 -3.65 -4.28
CA ILE A 98 -12.21 -4.52 -3.99
C ILE A 98 -13.01 -4.77 -5.27
N VAL A 99 -13.34 -3.72 -6.02
CA VAL A 99 -14.11 -3.84 -7.27
C VAL A 99 -13.40 -4.73 -8.29
N GLU A 100 -12.08 -4.59 -8.41
CA GLU A 100 -11.26 -5.42 -9.30
C GLU A 100 -11.21 -6.89 -8.85
N ASN A 101 -11.06 -7.15 -7.55
CA ASN A 101 -11.04 -8.51 -6.99
C ASN A 101 -12.39 -9.22 -7.10
N GLU A 102 -13.48 -8.51 -6.81
CA GLU A 102 -14.85 -9.05 -6.84
C GLU A 102 -15.47 -9.03 -8.24
N LYS A 103 -14.85 -8.31 -9.19
CA LYS A 103 -15.40 -8.05 -10.52
C LYS A 103 -16.81 -7.46 -10.46
N SER A 104 -17.06 -6.64 -9.44
CA SER A 104 -18.36 -6.03 -9.15
C SER A 104 -18.16 -4.63 -8.59
N PRO A 105 -18.94 -3.62 -9.03
CA PRO A 105 -18.86 -2.26 -8.46
C PRO A 105 -19.49 -2.15 -7.06
N ASP A 106 -20.25 -3.16 -6.64
CA ASP A 106 -20.99 -3.20 -5.38
C ASP A 106 -20.06 -3.45 -4.18
N LEU A 107 -20.12 -2.54 -3.21
CA LEU A 107 -19.34 -2.61 -1.97
C LEU A 107 -20.19 -3.02 -0.76
N ALA A 108 -21.50 -3.25 -0.90
CA ALA A 108 -22.42 -3.45 0.22
C ALA A 108 -22.00 -4.57 1.18
N GLY A 109 -21.37 -5.64 0.66
CA GLY A 109 -20.85 -6.74 1.47
C GLY A 109 -19.39 -6.61 1.90
N ALA A 110 -18.68 -5.56 1.47
CA ALA A 110 -17.29 -5.32 1.85
C ALA A 110 -17.21 -4.70 3.26
N LYS A 111 -16.27 -5.19 4.08
CA LYS A 111 -16.11 -4.76 5.47
C LYS A 111 -14.69 -4.96 6.00
N GLY A 112 -14.34 -4.23 7.05
CA GLY A 112 -13.08 -4.37 7.76
C GLY A 112 -12.77 -3.14 8.61
N VAL A 113 -11.49 -2.80 8.74
CA VAL A 113 -11.04 -1.68 9.57
C VAL A 113 -10.03 -0.79 8.87
N VAL A 114 -9.99 0.47 9.29
CA VAL A 114 -8.91 1.41 8.97
C VAL A 114 -8.14 1.72 10.26
N ILE A 115 -6.82 1.57 10.20
CA ILE A 115 -5.89 1.90 11.29
C ILE A 115 -5.07 3.11 10.86
N ARG A 116 -4.81 4.05 11.78
CA ARG A 116 -3.98 5.23 11.52
C ARG A 116 -2.73 5.21 12.41
N PRO A 117 -1.60 4.66 11.92
CA PRO A 117 -0.40 4.47 12.75
C PRO A 117 0.26 5.79 13.18
N HIS A 118 0.22 6.79 12.31
CA HIS A 118 0.89 8.07 12.54
C HIS A 118 0.32 9.16 11.62
N GLU A 119 0.44 10.42 12.01
CA GLU A 119 0.00 11.56 11.18
C GLU A 119 0.76 11.63 9.84
N MET A 120 2.03 11.22 9.83
CA MET A 120 2.85 11.14 8.62
C MET A 120 2.94 9.74 8.01
N SER A 121 2.00 8.86 8.36
CA SER A 121 1.77 7.59 7.68
C SER A 121 0.48 7.67 6.87
N GLU A 122 0.39 6.90 5.79
CA GLU A 122 -0.90 6.57 5.21
C GLU A 122 -1.72 5.69 6.17
N PRO A 123 -3.06 5.71 6.06
CA PRO A 123 -3.90 4.76 6.79
C PRO A 123 -3.69 3.32 6.29
N LEU A 124 -3.68 2.37 7.21
CA LEU A 124 -3.66 0.94 6.92
C LEU A 124 -5.10 0.43 6.81
N TYR A 125 -5.55 0.18 5.59
CA TYR A 125 -6.88 -0.37 5.31
C TYR A 125 -6.84 -1.90 5.27
N LEU A 126 -7.41 -2.53 6.31
CA LEU A 126 -7.64 -3.97 6.37
C LEU A 126 -9.11 -4.26 6.02
N VAL A 127 -9.46 -4.07 4.75
CA VAL A 127 -10.83 -4.17 4.24
C VAL A 127 -10.95 -5.32 3.23
N PHE A 128 -11.96 -6.16 3.42
CA PHE A 128 -12.20 -7.37 2.65
C PHE A 128 -13.41 -7.20 1.75
N GLY A 129 -13.33 -7.74 0.53
CA GLY A 129 -14.50 -7.95 -0.32
C GLY A 129 -15.32 -9.16 0.14
N THR A 130 -16.43 -9.43 -0.53
CA THR A 130 -17.34 -10.55 -0.20
C THR A 130 -16.70 -11.92 -0.42
N SER A 131 -15.69 -12.02 -1.29
CA SER A 131 -14.89 -13.24 -1.47
C SER A 131 -13.93 -13.51 -0.30
N GLY A 132 -13.86 -12.62 0.70
CA GLY A 132 -12.89 -12.71 1.78
C GLY A 132 -11.46 -12.35 1.35
N ARG A 133 -11.26 -11.81 0.14
CA ARG A 133 -9.95 -11.36 -0.35
C ARG A 133 -9.67 -9.91 0.05
N ILE A 134 -8.39 -9.63 0.25
CA ILE A 134 -7.86 -8.28 0.50
C ILE A 134 -6.59 -8.06 -0.31
N GLN A 135 -6.42 -6.81 -0.78
CA GLN A 135 -5.18 -6.30 -1.34
C GLN A 135 -5.10 -4.81 -1.03
N ASN A 136 -3.97 -4.35 -0.51
CA ASN A 136 -3.72 -2.93 -0.30
C ASN A 136 -2.23 -2.64 -0.09
N PHE A 137 -1.92 -1.39 0.18
CA PHE A 137 -0.60 -0.96 0.61
C PHE A 137 -0.70 0.16 1.65
N VAL A 138 0.39 0.35 2.40
CA VAL A 138 0.56 1.48 3.33
C VAL A 138 1.96 2.07 3.20
N LYS A 139 2.03 3.36 2.88
CA LYS A 139 3.28 4.11 2.87
C LYS A 139 3.56 4.68 4.26
N THR A 140 4.77 4.44 4.76
CA THR A 140 5.19 4.81 6.13
C THR A 140 6.46 5.66 6.15
N GLN A 141 7.05 5.95 4.99
CA GLN A 141 8.37 6.59 4.87
C GLN A 141 8.52 7.91 5.67
N PHE A 142 7.45 8.70 5.82
CA PHE A 142 7.49 9.98 6.53
C PHE A 142 7.14 9.87 8.02
N ALA A 143 6.78 8.68 8.50
CA ALA A 143 6.45 8.41 9.90
C ALA A 143 7.65 7.89 10.72
N GLY A 144 8.79 7.65 10.07
CA GLY A 144 9.99 7.12 10.69
C GLY A 144 10.01 5.60 10.86
N ALA A 145 11.20 5.07 11.12
CA ALA A 145 11.48 3.64 11.13
C ALA A 145 10.66 2.89 12.19
N GLU A 146 10.48 3.46 13.38
CA GLU A 146 9.73 2.82 14.47
C GLU A 146 8.25 2.59 14.11
N ILE A 147 7.61 3.52 13.42
CA ILE A 147 6.22 3.35 12.96
C ILE A 147 6.15 2.26 11.90
N HIS A 148 7.05 2.30 10.91
CA HIS A 148 7.13 1.27 9.88
C HIS A 148 7.29 -0.14 10.49
N ILE A 149 8.25 -0.30 11.41
CA ILE A 149 8.52 -1.55 12.11
C ILE A 149 7.26 -2.08 12.79
N LYS A 150 6.54 -1.23 13.53
CA LYS A 150 5.31 -1.62 14.21
C LYS A 150 4.19 -2.03 13.25
N VAL A 151 4.11 -1.42 12.06
CA VAL A 151 3.16 -1.83 11.02
C VAL A 151 3.52 -3.23 10.49
N VAL A 152 4.80 -3.50 10.22
CA VAL A 152 5.29 -4.83 9.84
C VAL A 152 4.97 -5.86 10.94
N GLU A 153 5.25 -5.54 12.19
CA GLU A 153 4.96 -6.42 13.34
C GLU A 153 3.45 -6.67 13.53
N LEU A 154 2.60 -5.68 13.25
CA LEU A 154 1.15 -5.84 13.26
C LEU A 154 0.73 -6.84 12.17
N LEU A 155 1.22 -6.71 10.94
CA LEU A 155 0.90 -7.63 9.85
C LEU A 155 1.41 -9.05 10.12
N GLU A 156 2.60 -9.21 10.69
CA GLU A 156 3.13 -10.51 11.12
C GLU A 156 2.23 -11.17 12.17
N GLN A 157 1.78 -10.41 13.17
CA GLN A 157 0.90 -10.92 14.23
C GLN A 157 -0.51 -11.25 13.74
N LEU A 158 -0.94 -10.70 12.61
CA LEU A 158 -2.22 -11.02 12.00
C LEU A 158 -2.19 -12.29 11.16
N LYS A 159 -1.02 -12.77 10.70
CA LYS A 159 -0.91 -13.97 9.85
C LYS A 159 -1.73 -15.18 10.33
N PRO A 160 -1.75 -15.55 11.62
CA PRO A 160 -2.52 -16.71 12.09
C PRO A 160 -4.04 -16.61 11.94
N PHE A 161 -4.57 -15.40 11.72
CA PHE A 161 -6.01 -15.15 11.57
C PHE A 161 -6.45 -15.19 10.09
N PHE A 162 -5.50 -15.20 9.17
CA PHE A 162 -5.74 -15.29 7.73
C PHE A 162 -5.57 -16.73 7.23
N THR A 163 -6.31 -17.09 6.19
CA THR A 163 -6.00 -18.28 5.40
C THR A 163 -4.66 -18.09 4.67
N SER A 164 -4.41 -16.88 4.18
CA SER A 164 -3.14 -16.46 3.59
C SER A 164 -2.93 -14.97 3.84
N LEU A 165 -1.73 -14.58 4.27
CA LEU A 165 -1.31 -13.18 4.29
C LEU A 165 0.14 -13.08 3.84
N GLU A 166 0.33 -12.43 2.70
CA GLU A 166 1.64 -12.13 2.13
C GLU A 166 1.81 -10.62 2.08
N PHE A 167 3.01 -10.14 2.40
CA PHE A 167 3.34 -8.74 2.23
C PHE A 167 4.79 -8.56 1.78
N GLU A 168 5.00 -7.51 1.02
CA GLU A 168 6.30 -7.04 0.54
C GLU A 168 6.61 -5.71 1.21
N ASP A 169 7.74 -5.67 1.89
CA ASP A 169 8.26 -4.50 2.58
C ASP A 169 9.40 -3.91 1.76
N GLU A 170 9.15 -2.77 1.10
CA GLU A 170 10.16 -2.07 0.30
C GLU A 170 11.35 -1.55 1.12
N GLY A 171 11.17 -1.37 2.44
CA GLY A 171 12.25 -1.01 3.38
C GLY A 171 13.08 -2.22 3.86
N GLY A 172 12.71 -3.43 3.46
CA GLY A 172 13.46 -4.67 3.71
C GLY A 172 13.59 -5.08 5.19
N TYR A 173 12.90 -4.41 6.11
CA TYR A 173 12.96 -4.73 7.53
C TYR A 173 12.32 -6.09 7.82
N ALA A 174 11.22 -6.41 7.14
CA ALA A 174 10.51 -7.67 7.32
C ALA A 174 11.44 -8.89 7.20
N GLN A 175 12.37 -8.87 6.25
CA GLN A 175 13.31 -9.97 5.98
C GLN A 175 14.60 -9.85 6.81
N THR A 176 15.12 -8.64 6.99
CA THR A 176 16.45 -8.43 7.59
C THR A 176 16.42 -8.25 9.10
N LYS A 177 15.30 -7.74 9.63
CA LYS A 177 15.17 -7.23 11.01
C LYS A 177 16.21 -6.15 11.38
N ASP A 178 16.87 -5.53 10.40
CA ASP A 178 17.89 -4.51 10.64
C ASP A 178 17.25 -3.11 10.68
N LYS A 179 17.00 -2.63 11.90
CA LYS A 179 16.43 -1.30 12.15
C LYS A 179 17.32 -0.17 11.64
N GLN A 180 18.65 -0.31 11.76
CA GLN A 180 19.57 0.75 11.35
C GLN A 180 19.65 0.86 9.84
N ARG A 181 19.57 -0.27 9.14
CA ARG A 181 19.44 -0.28 7.68
C ARG A 181 18.17 0.44 7.23
N LEU A 182 17.02 0.10 7.82
CA LEU A 182 15.75 0.78 7.51
C LEU A 182 15.86 2.31 7.72
N ALA A 183 16.45 2.73 8.85
CA ALA A 183 16.64 4.14 9.15
C ALA A 183 17.52 4.85 8.10
N ARG A 184 18.62 4.23 7.67
CA ARG A 184 19.48 4.76 6.61
C ARG A 184 18.77 4.82 5.26
N GLU A 185 17.95 3.82 4.93
CA GLU A 185 17.17 3.81 3.69
C GLU A 185 16.15 4.97 3.68
N MET A 186 15.44 5.19 4.80
CA MET A 186 14.53 6.33 4.95
C MET A 186 15.25 7.68 4.82
N GLU A 187 16.39 7.85 5.50
CA GLU A 187 17.21 9.06 5.39
C GLU A 187 17.69 9.29 3.94
N GLY A 188 18.07 8.22 3.24
CA GLY A 188 18.43 8.29 1.82
C GLY A 188 17.29 8.80 0.94
N VAL A 189 16.05 8.37 1.20
CA VAL A 189 14.85 8.88 0.52
C VAL A 189 14.65 10.36 0.81
N ASP A 190 14.79 10.81 2.07
CA ASP A 190 14.66 12.22 2.44
C ASP A 190 15.71 13.10 1.76
N VAL A 191 16.96 12.64 1.68
CA VAL A 191 18.04 13.33 0.96
C VAL A 191 17.71 13.43 -0.54
N MET A 192 17.17 12.37 -1.15
CA MET A 192 16.73 12.41 -2.56
C MET A 192 15.59 13.40 -2.77
N ILE A 193 14.57 13.40 -1.91
CA ILE A 193 13.45 14.36 -1.96
C ILE A 193 13.97 15.79 -1.83
N ALA A 194 14.88 16.05 -0.87
CA ALA A 194 15.49 17.36 -0.69
C ALA A 194 16.30 17.80 -1.92
N LYS A 195 17.04 16.88 -2.55
CA LYS A 195 17.73 17.15 -3.81
C LYS A 195 16.75 17.53 -4.92
N ILE A 196 15.67 16.76 -5.11
CA ILE A 196 14.67 17.08 -6.14
C ILE A 196 14.06 18.46 -5.89
N LYS A 197 13.73 18.82 -4.65
CA LYS A 197 13.19 20.16 -4.31
C LYS A 197 14.17 21.30 -4.59
N ARG A 198 15.48 21.07 -4.49
CA ARG A 198 16.51 22.05 -4.88
C ARG A 198 16.58 22.19 -6.40
N ASP A 199 16.57 21.08 -7.12
CA ASP A 199 16.71 21.04 -8.58
C ASP A 199 15.42 21.50 -9.28
N ARG A 200 14.27 21.37 -8.61
CA ARG A 200 12.93 21.74 -9.07
C ARG A 200 12.25 22.63 -8.03
N PRO A 201 12.40 23.96 -8.11
CA PRO A 201 11.78 24.89 -7.16
C PRO A 201 10.25 24.88 -7.17
N ASP A 202 9.64 24.36 -8.23
CA ASP A 202 8.21 24.09 -8.36
C ASP A 202 7.76 22.85 -7.57
N ALA A 203 8.67 21.94 -7.21
CA ALA A 203 8.33 20.73 -6.47
C ALA A 203 8.04 21.03 -4.98
N GLN A 204 6.95 20.46 -4.47
CA GLN A 204 6.55 20.53 -3.07
C GLN A 204 6.19 19.15 -2.54
N GLY A 205 6.49 18.91 -1.27
CA GLY A 205 6.08 17.71 -0.58
C GLY A 205 6.88 17.41 0.69
N PRO A 206 6.49 16.35 1.42
CA PRO A 206 5.33 15.49 1.12
C PRO A 206 3.99 16.22 1.25
N VAL A 207 2.99 15.77 0.49
CA VAL A 207 1.61 16.31 0.54
C VAL A 207 0.66 15.20 0.96
N LYS A 208 0.00 15.38 2.10
CA LYS A 208 -1.06 14.49 2.57
C LYS A 208 -2.40 14.91 1.95
N ARG A 209 -3.05 13.97 1.27
CA ARG A 209 -4.37 14.14 0.67
C ARG A 209 -5.47 14.04 1.73
N PRO A 210 -6.70 14.52 1.45
CA PRO A 210 -7.84 14.39 2.37
C PRO A 210 -8.20 12.94 2.75
N ASP A 211 -7.96 11.97 1.87
CA ASP A 211 -8.11 10.53 2.14
C ASP A 211 -6.93 9.94 2.96
N GLY A 212 -5.97 10.77 3.34
CA GLY A 212 -4.80 10.38 4.13
C GLY A 212 -3.65 9.78 3.32
N ARG A 213 -3.82 9.54 2.01
CA ARG A 213 -2.74 9.09 1.13
C ARG A 213 -1.68 10.18 0.96
N ILE A 214 -0.42 9.80 0.76
CA ILE A 214 0.69 10.74 0.71
C ILE A 214 1.33 10.73 -0.67
N LEU A 215 1.44 11.92 -1.26
CA LEU A 215 2.22 12.16 -2.47
C LEU A 215 3.61 12.66 -2.04
N ASP A 216 4.66 11.98 -2.48
CA ASP A 216 6.03 12.32 -2.10
C ASP A 216 6.40 13.73 -2.55
N LEU A 217 6.09 14.05 -3.81
CA LEU A 217 6.29 15.37 -4.42
C LEU A 217 5.18 15.68 -5.43
N VAL A 218 4.79 16.95 -5.51
CA VAL A 218 3.85 17.50 -6.51
C VAL A 218 4.42 18.79 -7.10
N SER A 219 4.02 19.15 -8.32
CA SER A 219 4.34 20.46 -8.88
C SER A 219 3.40 21.53 -8.33
N LYS A 220 3.94 22.71 -7.99
CA LYS A 220 3.16 23.95 -7.95
C LYS A 220 2.51 24.14 -9.31
N LYS A 221 1.20 24.38 -9.31
CA LYS A 221 0.50 24.95 -10.46
C LYS A 221 0.83 26.43 -10.56
#